data_AF-A0A522LXB7-F1
#
_entry.id   AF-A0A522LXB7-F1
#
_cell.length_a   1.000
_cell.length_b   1.000
_cell.length_c   1.000
_cell.angle_alpha   90.00
_cell.angle_beta   90.00
_cell.angle_gamma   90.00
#
_symmetry.space_group_name_H-M   'P 1'
#
loop_
_entity.id
_entity.type
_entity.pdbx_description
1 polymer ?
#
loop_
_entity_poly.entity_id
_entity_poly.type
_entity_poly.pdbx_seq_one_letter_code
_entity_poly.pdbx_strand_id
1 'polypeptide(L)' 'LKRAIQRLVQDPLARMVLAGEIADGDTVRLGAAGDALTFERHEPASATDG' A
#
# COMPACT_ATOMS: atom_id res chain seq x y z
N LEU A 1 -15.13 -1.26 12.81
CA LEU A 1 -14.53 -1.01 11.47
C LEU A 1 -13.22 -0.22 11.53
N LYS A 2 -13.17 1.00 12.09
CA LYS A 2 -11.94 1.81 12.21
C LYS A 2 -10.70 1.03 12.67
N ARG A 3 -10.79 0.33 13.80
CA ARG A 3 -9.67 -0.47 14.34
C ARG A 3 -9.20 -1.60 13.42
N ALA A 4 -10.11 -2.16 12.61
CA ALA A 4 -9.75 -3.19 11.65
C ALA A 4 -8.95 -2.60 10.48
N ILE A 5 -9.40 -1.46 9.93
CA ILE A 5 -8.67 -0.74 8.88
C ILE A 5 -7.29 -0.30 9.38
N GLN A 6 -7.21 0.22 10.61
CA GLN A 6 -5.94 0.59 11.23
C GLN A 6 -4.98 -0.61 11.27
N ARG A 7 -5.39 -1.70 11.92
CA ARG A 7 -4.54 -2.87 12.13
C ARG A 7 -4.18 -3.61 10.84
N LEU A 8 -5.13 -3.71 9.91
CA LEU A 8 -4.98 -4.54 8.70
C LEU A 8 -4.39 -3.77 7.52
N VAL A 9 -4.51 -2.45 7.48
CA VAL A 9 -4.07 -1.63 6.33
C VAL A 9 -3.10 -0.54 6.75
N GLN A 10 -3.46 0.31 7.72
CA GLN A 10 -2.63 1.48 8.08
C GLN A 10 -1.31 1.07 8.76
N ASP A 11 -1.36 0.17 9.75
CA ASP A 11 -0.16 -0.26 10.48
C ASP A 11 0.83 -1.01 9.56
N PRO A 12 0.40 -1.88 8.62
CA PRO A 12 1.28 -2.42 7.59
C PRO A 12 1.86 -1.37 6.65
N LEU A 13 1.03 -0.48 6.07
CA LEU A 13 1.51 0.56 5.16
C LEU A 13 2.51 1.50 5.82
N ALA A 14 2.25 1.92 7.07
CA ALA A 14 3.17 2.75 7.82
C ALA A 14 4.54 2.06 7.99
N ARG A 15 4.55 0.76 8.28
CA ARG A 15 5.81 -0.01 8.38
C ARG A 15 6.55 -0.07 7.05
N MET A 16 5.85 -0.29 5.93
CA MET A 16 6.45 -0.34 4.59
C MET A 16 7.04 1.03 4.18
N VAL A 17 6.35 2.13 4.49
CA VAL A 17 6.88 3.49 4.27
C VAL A 17 8.14 3.73 5.11
N LEU A 18 8.10 3.38 6.40
CA LEU A 18 9.28 3.51 7.27
C LEU A 18 10.47 2.64 6.82
N ALA A 19 10.20 1.51 6.17
CA ALA A 19 11.21 0.64 5.57
C ALA A 19 11.74 1.16 4.22
N GLY A 20 11.14 2.20 3.63
CA GLY A 20 11.46 2.70 2.30
C GLY A 20 10.92 1.84 1.16
N GLU A 21 10.00 0.92 1.44
CA GLU A 21 9.36 0.06 0.44
C GLU A 21 8.24 0.78 -0.32
N ILE A 22 7.70 1.87 0.21
CA ILE A 22 6.68 2.71 -0.44
C ILE A 22 7.10 4.16 -0.25
N ALA A 23 7.08 4.92 -1.34
CA ALA A 23 7.38 6.34 -1.36
C ALA A 23 6.12 7.19 -1.54
N ASP A 24 6.24 8.47 -1.25
CA ASP A 24 5.18 9.44 -1.51
C ASP A 24 4.86 9.49 -3.01
N GLY A 25 3.57 9.43 -3.35
CA GLY A 25 3.09 9.39 -4.73
C GLY A 25 2.91 7.98 -5.30
N ASP A 26 3.38 6.93 -4.61
CA ASP A 26 3.15 5.55 -5.04
C ASP A 26 1.67 5.17 -4.95
N THR A 27 1.24 4.34 -5.90
CA THR A 27 -0.08 3.70 -5.86
C THR A 27 0.08 2.28 -5.34
N VAL A 28 -0.56 1.97 -4.21
CA VAL A 28 -0.53 0.64 -3.61
C VAL A 28 -1.85 -0.08 -3.89
N ARG A 29 -1.77 -1.18 -4.65
CA ARG A 29 -2.90 -2.07 -4.87
C ARG A 29 -3.04 -3.01 -3.68
N LEU A 30 -4.25 -3.03 -3.09
CA LEU A 30 -4.61 -3.97 -2.05
C LEU A 30 -5.32 -5.18 -2.66
N GLY A 31 -4.89 -6.38 -2.28
CA GLY A 31 -5.53 -7.65 -2.61
C GLY A 31 -5.86 -8.46 -1.37
N ALA A 32 -6.48 -9.63 -1.58
CA ALA A 32 -6.74 -10.61 -0.53
C ALA A 32 -6.23 -11.98 -0.98
N ALA A 33 -5.49 -12.64 -0.10
CA ALA A 33 -5.02 -14.01 -0.27
C ALA A 33 -5.44 -14.82 0.97
N GLY A 34 -6.57 -15.53 0.85
CA GLY A 34 -7.24 -16.15 2.00
C GLY A 34 -7.64 -15.09 3.02
N ASP A 35 -7.21 -15.26 4.27
CA ASP A 35 -7.50 -14.34 5.38
C ASP A 35 -6.49 -13.19 5.53
N ALA A 36 -5.52 -13.08 4.61
CA ALA A 36 -4.49 -12.05 4.62
C ALA A 36 -4.71 -11.01 3.52
N LEU A 37 -4.37 -9.75 3.82
CA LEU A 37 -4.27 -8.70 2.81
C LEU A 37 -2.90 -8.73 2.14
N THR A 38 -2.87 -8.51 0.83
CA THR A 38 -1.64 -8.35 0.04
C THR A 38 -1.49 -6.89 -0.39
N PHE A 39 -0.24 -6.46 -0.54
CA PHE A 39 0.13 -5.10 -0.90
C PHE A 39 1.08 -5.16 -2.10
N GLU A 40 0.70 -4.53 -3.20
CA GLU A 40 1.51 -4.43 -4.39
C GLU A 40 1.76 -2.96 -4.71
N ARG A 41 3.03 -2.54 -4.68
CA ARG A 41 3.43 -1.20 -5.08
C ARG A 41 3.44 -1.12 -6.60
N HIS A 42 2.65 -0.21 -7.14
CA HIS A 42 2.83 0.31 -8.48
C HIS A 42 3.51 1.67 -8.36
N GLU A 43 4.68 1.78 -8.99
CA GLU A 43 5.25 3.09 -9.28
C GLU A 43 4.17 3.92 -9.99
N PRO A 44 3.98 5.20 -9.64
CA PRO A 44 3.06 6.04 -10.38
C PRO A 44 3.41 5.85 -11.85
N ALA A 45 2.42 5.49 -12.67
CA ALA A 45 2.61 5.48 -14.11
C ALA A 45 3.16 6.87 -14.41
N SER A 46 4.48 6.94 -14.70
CA SER A 46 5.14 8.16 -15.09
C SER A 46 4.21 8.76 -16.11
N ALA A 47 3.69 9.96 -15.82
CA ALA A 47 2.82 10.67 -16.71
C ALA A 47 3.46 10.57 -18.09
N THR A 48 2.93 9.70 -18.95
CA THR A 48 3.34 9.64 -20.34
C THR A 48 2.85 10.96 -20.89
N ASP A 49 3.81 11.87 -21.03
CA ASP A 49 4.08 12.60 -22.26
C ASP A 49 2.83 12.90 -23.09
N GLY A 50 2.40 14.16 -23.02
CA GLY A 50 1.35 14.75 -23.86
C GLY A 50 0.90 16.11 -23.36
#